data_AF-A0A7S2C7T8-F1
#
_entry.id   AF-A0A7S2C7T8-F1
#
_cell.length_a   1.000
_cell.length_b   1.000
_cell.length_c   1.000
_cell.angle_alpha   90.00
_cell.angle_beta   90.00
_cell.angle_gamma   90.00
#
_symmetry.space_group_name_H-M   'P 1'
#
loop_
_entity.id
_entity.type
_entity.pdbx_description
1 polymer ?
#
loop_
_entity_poly.entity_id
_entity_poly.type
_entity_poly.pdbx_seq_one_letter_code
_entity_poly.pdbx_strand_id
1 'polypeptide(L)'
;MQGPGAAITARRGFFAPTRLGARGMAMPRVTPTGIGGAQPRGVDLGLGKFALDQTQVAEHLGAVAWGNDVRGCATFGGKFWEELDGTSSSVFTKEQQDLLQRIFDPQLSDRRAEGDHFQPPDGEFGYMNRLRCLLGVEDEVRRRRKRLFLSRRFSTTDAGPLFPSWAAEVTSRSGEPKARDEPAGKLQARKDYLAE
;
A
#
# COMPACT_ATOMS: atom_id res chain seq x y z
N MET A 1 -30.29 49.51 -31.02
CA MET A 1 -29.62 49.71 -29.71
C MET A 1 -28.80 48.47 -29.39
N GLN A 2 -27.66 48.68 -28.73
CA GLN A 2 -26.74 47.69 -28.13
C GLN A 2 -25.91 46.80 -29.07
N GLY A 3 -24.61 47.10 -29.11
CA GLY A 3 -23.58 46.34 -29.82
C GLY A 3 -22.84 45.34 -28.94
N PRO A 4 -21.88 44.60 -29.51
CA PRO A 4 -20.95 43.77 -28.75
C PRO A 4 -19.59 44.46 -28.61
N GLY A 5 -19.20 44.75 -27.37
CA GLY A 5 -17.84 45.16 -27.00
C GLY A 5 -17.28 44.19 -25.97
N ALA A 6 -16.23 43.47 -26.33
CA ALA A 6 -15.35 42.79 -25.38
C ALA A 6 -13.91 42.87 -25.94
N ALA A 7 -13.14 43.75 -25.32
CA ALA A 7 -11.77 44.07 -25.69
C ALA A 7 -10.80 43.01 -25.19
N ILE A 8 -9.91 42.58 -26.09
CA ILE A 8 -8.75 41.72 -25.82
C ILE A 8 -7.57 42.64 -25.50
N THR A 9 -7.10 42.68 -24.25
CA THR A 9 -5.95 43.51 -23.87
C THR A 9 -4.70 42.64 -23.75
N ALA A 10 -3.93 42.59 -24.84
CA ALA A 10 -2.57 42.04 -24.84
C ALA A 10 -1.58 43.10 -24.31
N ARG A 11 -0.91 42.82 -23.19
CA ARG A 11 0.17 43.67 -22.68
C ARG A 11 1.51 43.23 -23.28
N ARG A 12 2.00 44.04 -24.24
CA ARG A 12 3.36 44.04 -24.78
C ARG A 12 4.36 44.46 -23.71
N GLY A 13 5.37 43.64 -23.45
CA GLY A 13 6.57 44.01 -22.70
C GLY A 13 7.47 44.92 -23.55
N PHE A 14 7.91 46.03 -22.94
CA PHE A 14 8.91 46.95 -23.49
C PHE A 14 10.32 46.38 -23.29
N PHE A 15 11.15 46.54 -24.32
CA PHE A 15 12.60 46.32 -24.26
C PHE A 15 13.37 47.65 -24.19
N ALA A 16 14.56 47.55 -23.57
CA ALA A 16 15.79 48.33 -23.78
C ALA A 16 16.08 49.53 -22.82
N PRO A 17 17.34 50.02 -22.73
CA PRO A 17 18.49 49.31 -22.17
C PRO A 17 19.41 50.19 -21.27
N THR A 18 20.46 49.56 -20.71
CA THR A 18 21.79 50.08 -20.30
C THR A 18 21.92 51.23 -19.28
N ARG A 19 22.60 50.93 -18.16
CA ARG A 19 23.57 51.85 -17.52
C ARG A 19 24.87 51.11 -17.21
N LEU A 20 25.98 51.68 -17.68
CA LEU A 20 27.36 51.26 -17.46
C LEU A 20 28.01 52.23 -16.45
N GLY A 21 28.79 51.69 -15.50
CA GLY A 21 29.66 52.45 -14.60
C GLY A 21 29.30 52.21 -13.12
N ALA A 22 30.20 51.91 -12.19
CA ALA A 22 31.65 52.02 -12.19
C ALA A 22 32.28 50.98 -11.25
N ARG A 23 33.59 50.85 -11.42
CA ARG A 23 34.54 49.91 -10.79
C ARG A 23 34.47 49.89 -9.25
N GLY A 24 34.50 48.68 -8.72
CA GLY A 24 34.96 48.37 -7.36
C GLY A 24 35.55 46.96 -7.37
N MET A 25 36.87 46.86 -7.24
CA MET A 25 37.56 45.58 -6.99
C MET A 25 37.12 45.07 -5.62
N ALA A 26 36.26 44.05 -5.59
CA ALA A 26 35.97 43.29 -4.39
C ALA A 26 36.04 41.80 -4.75
N MET A 27 36.97 41.09 -4.09
CA MET A 27 37.15 39.65 -4.20
C MET A 27 35.81 38.95 -3.92
N PRO A 28 35.25 38.16 -4.86
CA PRO A 28 34.13 37.29 -4.52
C PRO A 28 34.68 36.15 -3.65
N ARG A 29 34.45 36.27 -2.34
CA ARG A 29 34.52 35.15 -1.42
C ARG A 29 33.50 34.12 -1.89
N VAL A 30 33.98 33.00 -2.43
CA VAL A 30 33.17 31.82 -2.76
C VAL A 30 32.61 31.29 -1.45
N THR A 31 31.39 31.70 -1.11
CA THR A 31 30.57 30.94 -0.16
C THR A 31 30.19 29.65 -0.87
N PRO A 32 30.44 28.46 -0.31
CA PRO A 32 29.85 27.26 -0.83
C PRO A 32 28.34 27.47 -0.79
N THR A 33 27.72 27.49 -1.97
CA THR A 33 26.29 27.32 -2.14
C THR A 33 25.97 25.98 -1.50
N GLY A 34 25.54 26.04 -0.24
CA GLY A 34 24.96 24.90 0.43
C GLY A 34 23.91 24.34 -0.50
N ILE A 35 24.02 23.04 -0.76
CA ILE A 35 22.93 22.22 -1.25
C ILE A 35 21.73 22.66 -0.43
N GLY A 36 20.77 23.33 -1.08
CA GLY A 36 19.49 23.69 -0.49
C GLY A 36 18.76 22.40 -0.21
N GLY A 37 19.16 21.71 0.86
CA GLY A 37 18.38 20.65 1.46
C GLY A 37 17.04 21.27 1.77
N ALA A 38 16.01 20.79 1.08
CA ALA A 38 14.64 21.13 1.42
C ALA A 38 14.51 20.91 2.94
N GLN A 39 14.43 22.01 3.69
CA GLN A 39 14.21 21.93 5.13
C GLN A 39 12.95 21.08 5.31
N PRO A 40 13.00 19.95 6.04
CA PRO A 40 11.81 19.20 6.35
C PRO A 40 10.90 20.15 7.14
N ARG A 41 9.81 20.59 6.52
CA ARG A 41 8.78 21.34 7.22
C ARG A 41 8.04 20.33 8.08
N GLY A 42 8.25 20.40 9.39
CA GLY A 42 7.48 19.60 10.33
C GLY A 42 5.99 19.87 10.11
N VAL A 43 5.22 18.79 9.99
CA VAL A 43 3.76 18.84 9.99
C VAL A 43 3.34 18.58 11.44
N ASP A 44 2.91 19.62 12.14
CA ASP A 44 2.27 19.46 13.44
C ASP A 44 0.86 18.91 13.22
N LEU A 45 0.65 17.66 13.64
CA LEU A 45 -0.64 16.98 13.51
C LEU A 45 -1.66 17.46 14.55
N GLY A 46 -1.29 18.37 15.47
CA GLY A 46 -2.22 19.02 16.39
C GLY A 46 -3.01 18.02 17.23
N LEU A 47 -2.33 17.04 17.82
CA LEU A 47 -2.96 15.90 18.51
C LEU A 47 -3.82 16.30 19.72
N GLY A 48 -3.70 17.55 20.23
CA GLY A 48 -4.52 18.08 21.31
C GLY A 48 -5.96 18.46 20.92
N LYS A 49 -6.34 18.37 19.64
CA LYS A 49 -7.72 18.58 19.18
C LYS A 49 -8.56 17.29 19.17
N PHE A 50 -7.93 16.14 19.38
CA PHE A 50 -8.64 14.88 19.50
C PHE A 50 -9.08 14.73 20.95
N ALA A 51 -10.39 14.83 21.19
CA ALA A 51 -11.01 14.56 22.47
C ALA A 51 -10.91 13.05 22.76
N LEU A 52 -9.78 12.61 23.31
CA LEU A 52 -9.53 11.21 23.70
C LEU A 52 -10.39 10.78 24.91
N ASP A 53 -11.02 11.72 25.60
CA ASP A 53 -11.97 11.52 26.68
C ASP A 53 -13.38 11.14 26.17
N GLN A 54 -13.69 11.48 24.92
CA GLN A 54 -14.86 11.01 24.21
C GLN A 54 -14.47 9.79 23.37
N THR A 55 -14.17 8.68 24.04
CA THR A 55 -14.37 7.39 23.40
C THR A 55 -15.87 7.28 23.14
N GLN A 56 -16.31 7.73 21.96
CA GLN A 56 -17.46 7.10 21.32
C GLN A 56 -17.02 5.66 21.14
N VAL A 57 -17.26 4.84 22.17
CA VAL A 57 -17.35 3.40 22.03
C VAL A 57 -18.24 3.27 20.83
N ALA A 58 -17.66 2.85 19.72
CA ALA A 58 -18.37 2.72 18.48
C ALA A 58 -19.41 1.63 18.72
N GLU A 59 -20.58 2.01 19.22
CA GLU A 59 -21.75 1.14 19.35
C GLU A 59 -22.13 0.57 17.97
N HIS A 60 -21.54 1.13 16.91
CA HIS A 60 -21.70 0.75 15.52
C HIS A 60 -20.66 -0.26 14.96
N LEU A 61 -19.54 -0.55 15.65
CA LEU A 61 -18.43 -1.38 15.11
C LEU A 61 -18.30 -2.76 15.78
N GLY A 62 -19.41 -3.47 16.02
CA GLY A 62 -19.32 -4.90 16.35
C GLY A 62 -20.23 -5.42 17.45
N ALA A 63 -21.00 -4.54 18.10
CA ALA A 63 -21.86 -4.95 19.22
C ALA A 63 -23.11 -5.75 18.81
N VAL A 64 -23.50 -5.76 17.53
CA VAL A 64 -24.77 -6.36 17.08
C VAL A 64 -24.57 -7.67 16.32
N ALA A 65 -23.40 -7.93 15.75
CA ALA A 65 -23.31 -8.87 14.65
C ALA A 65 -22.73 -10.26 15.00
N TRP A 66 -21.90 -10.38 16.04
CA TRP A 66 -21.25 -11.64 16.40
C TRP A 66 -21.78 -12.26 17.71
N GLY A 67 -23.04 -11.96 18.05
CA GLY A 67 -23.69 -12.45 19.27
C GLY A 67 -23.40 -11.60 20.51
N ASN A 68 -24.37 -11.54 21.43
CA ASN A 68 -24.35 -10.67 22.60
C ASN A 68 -23.34 -11.08 23.70
N ASP A 69 -22.76 -12.28 23.62
CA ASP A 69 -21.90 -12.86 24.67
C ASP A 69 -20.41 -12.45 24.56
N VAL A 70 -20.07 -11.64 23.54
CA VAL A 70 -18.67 -11.27 23.23
C VAL A 70 -18.30 -9.88 23.77
N ARG A 71 -19.20 -9.21 24.50
CA ARG A 71 -19.01 -7.83 25.02
C ARG A 71 -18.02 -7.69 26.18
N GLY A 72 -17.63 -8.78 26.85
CA GLY A 72 -16.98 -8.69 28.17
C GLY A 72 -15.49 -8.99 28.24
N CYS A 73 -14.84 -9.44 27.17
CA CYS A 73 -13.47 -9.96 27.26
C CYS A 73 -12.56 -9.26 26.25
N ALA A 74 -11.47 -8.68 26.74
CA ALA A 74 -10.36 -8.14 25.94
C ALA A 74 -9.61 -9.21 25.09
N THR A 75 -10.23 -10.37 24.88
CA THR A 75 -9.75 -11.56 24.17
C THR A 75 -10.70 -11.92 23.01
N PHE A 76 -11.15 -10.90 22.28
CA PHE A 76 -12.06 -11.09 21.14
C PHE A 76 -11.35 -11.88 20.03
N GLY A 77 -10.08 -11.55 19.76
CA GLY A 77 -9.31 -12.17 18.70
C GLY A 77 -9.17 -13.69 18.85
N GLY A 78 -8.75 -14.17 20.03
CA GLY A 78 -8.61 -15.61 20.30
C GLY A 78 -9.90 -16.40 20.04
N LYS A 79 -11.03 -15.94 20.61
CA LYS A 79 -12.34 -16.59 20.42
C LYS A 79 -12.79 -16.59 18.96
N PHE A 80 -12.59 -15.48 18.24
CA PHE A 80 -12.91 -15.40 16.82
C PHE A 80 -12.16 -16.47 16.02
N TRP A 81 -10.87 -16.65 16.28
CA TRP A 81 -10.06 -17.67 15.59
C TRP A 81 -10.49 -19.10 15.96
N GLU A 82 -10.82 -19.37 17.23
CA GLU A 82 -11.32 -20.67 17.69
C GLU A 82 -12.66 -21.05 17.03
N GLU A 83 -13.57 -20.08 16.91
CA GLU A 83 -14.85 -20.24 16.19
C GLU A 83 -14.63 -20.43 14.69
N LEU A 84 -13.68 -19.70 14.09
CA LEU A 84 -13.37 -19.81 12.68
C LEU A 84 -12.79 -21.20 12.33
N ASP A 85 -11.95 -21.74 13.21
CA ASP A 85 -11.36 -23.08 13.09
C ASP A 85 -12.38 -24.20 13.39
N GLY A 86 -13.58 -23.86 13.87
CA GLY A 86 -14.63 -24.82 14.22
C GLY A 86 -14.34 -25.62 15.49
N THR A 87 -13.48 -25.09 16.37
CA THR A 87 -13.11 -25.73 17.64
C THR A 87 -14.20 -25.54 18.71
N SER A 88 -14.99 -24.48 18.60
CA SER A 88 -16.06 -24.11 19.54
C SER A 88 -17.45 -24.13 18.88
N SER A 89 -18.51 -23.90 19.67
CA SER A 89 -19.87 -23.76 19.17
C SER A 89 -19.97 -22.57 18.21
N SER A 90 -20.22 -22.85 16.93
CA SER A 90 -20.19 -21.83 15.88
C SER A 90 -21.30 -20.79 16.03
N VAL A 91 -20.91 -19.55 16.32
CA VAL A 91 -21.77 -18.36 16.18
C VAL A 91 -22.01 -18.04 14.69
N PHE A 92 -21.08 -18.44 13.82
CA PHE A 92 -21.17 -18.21 12.38
C PHE A 92 -22.14 -19.19 11.72
N THR A 93 -22.88 -18.72 10.71
CA THR A 93 -23.46 -19.66 9.75
C THR A 93 -22.34 -20.33 8.98
N LYS A 94 -22.60 -21.54 8.46
CA LYS A 94 -21.60 -22.28 7.68
C LYS A 94 -21.07 -21.45 6.49
N GLU A 95 -21.95 -20.70 5.83
CA GLU A 95 -21.59 -19.85 4.69
C GLU A 95 -20.78 -18.60 5.11
N GLN A 96 -20.90 -18.16 6.36
CA GLN A 96 -20.05 -17.09 6.90
C GLN A 96 -18.68 -17.64 7.29
N GLN A 97 -18.64 -18.81 7.93
CA GLN A 97 -17.38 -19.49 8.28
C GLN A 97 -16.55 -19.76 7.03
N ASP A 98 -17.14 -20.39 6.00
CA ASP A 98 -16.48 -20.67 4.73
C ASP A 98 -15.96 -19.39 4.06
N LEU A 99 -16.71 -18.28 4.15
CA LEU A 99 -16.29 -16.98 3.61
C LEU A 99 -15.08 -16.44 4.35
N LEU A 100 -15.15 -16.39 5.67
CA LEU A 100 -14.10 -15.83 6.53
C LEU A 100 -12.82 -16.66 6.47
N GLN A 101 -12.91 -17.99 6.40
CA GLN A 101 -11.76 -18.87 6.24
C GLN A 101 -10.99 -18.58 4.95
N ARG A 102 -11.70 -18.24 3.87
CA ARG A 102 -11.07 -17.85 2.59
C ARG A 102 -10.40 -16.48 2.65
N ILE A 103 -10.90 -15.56 3.48
CA ILE A 103 -10.34 -14.21 3.65
C ILE A 103 -9.10 -14.28 4.56
N PHE A 104 -9.21 -14.99 5.67
CA PHE A 104 -8.18 -15.14 6.68
C PHE A 104 -7.40 -16.45 6.52
N ASP A 105 -7.04 -16.77 5.29
CA ASP A 105 -6.18 -17.92 4.99
C ASP A 105 -4.82 -17.72 5.71
N PRO A 106 -4.37 -18.65 6.57
CA PRO A 106 -3.11 -18.54 7.29
C PRO A 106 -1.87 -18.36 6.41
N GLN A 107 -1.94 -18.74 5.13
CA GLN A 107 -0.86 -18.58 4.16
C GLN A 107 -0.87 -17.22 3.45
N LEU A 108 -2.01 -16.53 3.45
CA LEU A 108 -2.21 -15.26 2.74
C LEU A 108 -2.38 -14.07 3.68
N SER A 109 -2.71 -14.34 4.95
CA SER A 109 -2.99 -13.34 5.97
C SER A 109 -2.17 -13.62 7.23
N ASP A 110 -1.44 -12.60 7.69
CA ASP A 110 -0.71 -12.58 8.95
C ASP A 110 -1.58 -12.12 10.14
N ARG A 111 -2.84 -11.75 9.89
CA ARG A 111 -3.77 -11.23 10.90
C ARG A 111 -3.95 -12.16 12.10
N ARG A 112 -3.79 -13.47 11.91
CA ARG A 112 -3.87 -14.46 13.00
C ARG A 112 -2.73 -14.30 14.02
N ALA A 113 -1.57 -13.76 13.61
CA ALA A 113 -0.44 -13.48 14.49
C ALA A 113 -0.70 -12.30 15.45
N GLU A 114 -1.74 -11.48 15.18
CA GLU A 114 -2.14 -10.39 16.08
C GLU A 114 -2.78 -10.90 17.38
N GLY A 115 -3.20 -12.17 17.42
CA GLY A 115 -3.78 -12.80 18.61
C GLY A 115 -4.97 -12.01 19.15
N ASP A 116 -4.90 -11.61 20.42
CA ASP A 116 -5.95 -10.84 21.10
C ASP A 116 -6.04 -9.37 20.68
N HIS A 117 -5.02 -8.84 19.99
CA HIS A 117 -5.06 -7.49 19.42
C HIS A 117 -5.91 -7.40 18.15
N PHE A 118 -6.24 -8.55 17.56
CA PHE A 118 -7.07 -8.61 16.38
C PHE A 118 -8.49 -8.10 16.68
N GLN A 119 -8.95 -7.14 15.88
CA GLN A 119 -10.33 -6.72 15.84
C GLN A 119 -11.01 -7.34 14.62
N PRO A 120 -12.00 -8.22 14.81
CA PRO A 120 -12.71 -8.81 13.68
C PRO A 120 -13.54 -7.77 12.95
N PRO A 121 -13.82 -8.04 11.66
CA PRO A 121 -14.67 -7.17 10.87
C PRO A 121 -16.11 -7.20 11.40
N ASP A 122 -16.92 -6.21 11.06
CA ASP A 122 -18.35 -6.21 11.39
C ASP A 122 -19.08 -7.39 10.74
N GLY A 123 -19.86 -8.15 11.51
CA GLY A 123 -20.67 -9.25 10.97
C GLY A 123 -21.99 -8.80 10.31
N GLU A 124 -22.17 -7.50 10.07
CA GLU A 124 -23.39 -6.95 9.48
C GLU A 124 -23.65 -7.60 8.11
N PHE A 125 -24.90 -7.99 7.85
CA PHE A 125 -25.28 -8.64 6.60
C PHE A 125 -24.83 -7.85 5.35
N GLY A 126 -24.96 -6.52 5.38
CA GLY A 126 -24.54 -5.65 4.28
C GLY A 126 -23.04 -5.73 4.00
N TYR A 127 -22.22 -5.76 5.05
CA TYR A 127 -20.77 -5.90 4.93
C TYR A 127 -20.38 -7.28 4.41
N MET A 128 -20.94 -8.34 4.98
CA MET A 128 -20.69 -9.72 4.56
C MET A 128 -21.11 -9.97 3.11
N ASN A 129 -22.21 -9.39 2.66
CA ASN A 129 -22.64 -9.50 1.27
C ASN A 129 -21.68 -8.78 0.31
N ARG A 130 -21.16 -7.60 0.69
CA ARG A 130 -20.13 -6.92 -0.10
C ARG A 130 -18.86 -7.75 -0.22
N LEU A 131 -18.40 -8.38 0.87
CA LEU A 131 -17.24 -9.28 0.85
C LEU A 131 -17.45 -10.46 -0.11
N ARG A 132 -18.64 -11.07 -0.11
CA ARG A 132 -18.98 -12.15 -1.06
C ARG A 132 -18.88 -11.69 -2.51
N CYS A 133 -19.43 -10.52 -2.83
CA CYS A 133 -19.33 -9.95 -4.18
C CYS A 133 -17.88 -9.71 -4.59
N LEU A 134 -17.06 -9.11 -3.71
CA LEU A 134 -15.65 -8.83 -3.99
C LEU A 134 -14.85 -10.11 -4.24
N LEU A 135 -15.02 -11.13 -3.38
CA LEU A 135 -14.36 -12.42 -3.56
C LEU A 135 -14.80 -13.13 -4.84
N GLY A 136 -16.07 -13.01 -5.23
CA GLY A 136 -16.55 -13.55 -6.52
C GLY A 136 -15.86 -12.90 -7.73
N VAL A 137 -15.67 -11.58 -7.69
CA VAL A 137 -14.92 -10.86 -8.74
C VAL A 137 -13.44 -11.27 -8.73
N GLU A 138 -12.84 -11.41 -7.55
CA GLU A 138 -11.44 -11.84 -7.41
C GLU A 138 -11.23 -13.26 -7.95
N ASP A 139 -12.12 -14.19 -7.61
CA ASP A 139 -12.10 -15.57 -8.09
C ASP A 139 -12.17 -15.63 -9.62
N GLU A 140 -13.02 -14.78 -10.21
CA GLU A 140 -13.13 -14.69 -11.66
C GLU A 140 -11.82 -14.23 -12.30
N VAL A 141 -11.22 -13.17 -11.77
CA VAL A 141 -9.92 -12.66 -12.23
C VAL A 141 -8.84 -13.73 -12.04
N ARG A 142 -8.80 -14.39 -10.89
CA ARG A 142 -7.84 -15.48 -10.58
C ARG A 142 -7.98 -16.63 -11.57
N ARG A 143 -9.21 -17.03 -11.90
CA ARG A 143 -9.50 -18.10 -12.87
C ARG A 143 -9.08 -17.71 -14.28
N ARG A 144 -9.33 -16.46 -14.70
CA ARG A 144 -8.85 -15.92 -15.98
C ARG A 144 -7.33 -15.90 -16.06
N ARG A 145 -6.65 -15.44 -15.01
CA ARG A 145 -5.18 -15.46 -14.90
C ARG A 145 -4.64 -16.88 -15.02
N LYS A 146 -5.16 -17.83 -14.24
CA LYS A 146 -4.76 -19.25 -14.31
C LYS A 146 -4.94 -19.81 -15.71
N ARG A 147 -6.07 -19.54 -16.35
CA ARG A 147 -6.34 -20.00 -17.73
C ARG A 147 -5.37 -19.40 -18.74
N LEU A 148 -5.11 -18.09 -18.66
CA LEU A 148 -4.18 -17.41 -19.55
C LEU A 148 -2.76 -17.94 -19.35
N PHE A 149 -2.31 -18.05 -18.09
CA PHE A 149 -1.00 -18.59 -17.71
C PHE A 149 -0.73 -19.98 -18.27
N LEU A 150 -1.74 -20.86 -18.22
CA LEU A 150 -1.63 -22.23 -18.73
C LEU A 150 -1.88 -22.35 -20.24
N SER A 151 -2.17 -21.25 -20.94
CA SER A 151 -2.42 -21.26 -22.38
C SER A 151 -1.12 -21.22 -23.18
N ARG A 152 -1.14 -21.77 -24.41
CA ARG A 152 -0.01 -21.67 -25.35
C ARG A 152 0.32 -20.24 -25.78
N ARG A 153 -0.57 -19.28 -25.50
CA ARG A 153 -0.41 -17.87 -25.86
C ARG A 153 0.30 -17.07 -24.77
N PHE A 154 0.53 -17.67 -23.60
CA PHE A 154 1.26 -17.01 -22.52
C PHE A 154 2.72 -16.83 -22.92
N SER A 155 3.23 -15.61 -22.82
CA SER A 155 4.64 -15.29 -23.05
C SER A 155 5.27 -14.83 -21.74
N THR A 156 6.47 -15.34 -21.46
CA THR A 156 7.28 -14.88 -20.33
C THR A 156 8.04 -13.57 -20.60
N THR A 157 7.78 -12.90 -21.71
CA THR A 157 8.19 -11.50 -21.92
C THR A 157 6.99 -10.53 -21.85
N ASP A 158 5.78 -11.04 -22.08
CA ASP A 158 4.54 -10.28 -22.11
C ASP A 158 3.37 -11.14 -21.59
N ALA A 159 3.13 -11.08 -20.28
CA ALA A 159 2.02 -11.78 -19.65
C ALA A 159 0.65 -11.13 -19.95
N GLY A 160 0.65 -9.91 -20.52
CA GLY A 160 -0.55 -9.14 -20.80
C GLY A 160 -1.18 -8.44 -19.57
N PRO A 161 -2.28 -7.71 -19.78
CA PRO A 161 -2.85 -6.77 -18.81
C PRO A 161 -3.51 -7.43 -17.60
N LEU A 162 -3.74 -8.75 -17.64
CA LEU A 162 -4.32 -9.46 -16.52
C LEU A 162 -3.33 -9.67 -15.37
N PHE A 163 -2.02 -9.59 -15.61
CA PHE A 163 -1.00 -9.78 -14.58
C PHE A 163 -0.46 -8.42 -14.12
N PRO A 164 -0.60 -8.07 -12.84
CA PRO A 164 -0.06 -6.82 -12.33
C PRO A 164 1.47 -6.84 -12.42
N SER A 165 2.05 -5.80 -13.03
CA SER A 165 3.48 -5.43 -13.04
C SER A 165 4.49 -6.57 -13.24
N TRP A 166 4.08 -7.65 -13.92
CA TRP A 166 4.84 -8.91 -13.97
C TRP A 166 6.26 -8.75 -14.56
N ALA A 167 6.47 -7.71 -15.38
CA ALA A 167 7.75 -7.39 -16.02
C ALA A 167 8.57 -6.31 -15.29
N ALA A 168 7.99 -5.61 -14.30
CA ALA A 168 8.63 -4.46 -13.68
C ALA A 168 9.71 -4.83 -12.63
N GLU A 169 9.70 -6.06 -12.11
CA GLU A 169 10.64 -6.50 -11.05
C GLU A 169 11.73 -7.47 -11.53
N VAL A 170 11.56 -8.13 -12.68
CA VAL A 170 12.53 -9.11 -13.18
C VAL A 170 13.88 -8.46 -13.55
N THR A 171 13.89 -7.17 -13.86
CA THR A 171 15.11 -6.39 -14.14
C THR A 171 15.84 -5.92 -12.88
N SER A 172 15.22 -5.92 -11.69
CA SER A 172 15.84 -5.38 -10.46
C SER A 172 16.82 -6.34 -9.76
N ARG A 173 16.97 -7.58 -10.25
CA ARG A 173 17.99 -8.54 -9.76
C ARG A 173 18.94 -9.06 -10.83
N SER A 174 18.74 -8.64 -12.07
CA SER A 174 19.68 -8.89 -13.15
C SER A 174 20.76 -7.82 -13.07
N GLY A 175 21.77 -8.05 -12.21
CA GLY A 175 22.99 -7.25 -12.24
C GLY A 175 23.47 -7.13 -13.68
N GLU A 176 23.75 -5.90 -14.11
CA GLU A 176 24.21 -5.59 -15.47
C GLU A 176 25.28 -6.60 -15.92
N PRO A 177 25.22 -7.12 -17.17
CA PRO A 177 26.38 -7.77 -17.75
C PRO A 177 27.43 -6.69 -17.99
N LYS A 178 28.24 -6.37 -16.96
CA LYS A 178 29.56 -5.80 -17.19
C LYS A 178 30.28 -6.82 -18.05
N ALA A 179 30.60 -6.44 -19.28
CA ALA A 179 31.61 -7.10 -20.09
C ALA A 179 32.89 -7.19 -19.27
N ARG A 180 33.05 -8.31 -18.58
CA ARG A 180 34.29 -8.73 -17.95
C ARG A 180 34.57 -10.09 -18.54
N ASP A 181 35.67 -10.18 -19.26
CA ASP A 181 36.37 -11.41 -19.60
C ASP A 181 36.89 -12.10 -18.32
N GLU A 182 36.01 -12.33 -17.34
CA GLU A 182 36.31 -13.02 -16.09
C GLU A 182 35.67 -14.42 -16.17
N PRO A 183 36.46 -15.49 -15.99
CA PRO A 183 35.96 -16.85 -16.09
C PRO A 183 34.86 -17.09 -15.05
N ALA A 184 33.73 -17.61 -15.54
CA ALA A 184 32.56 -17.92 -14.75
C ALA A 184 32.90 -18.80 -13.53
N GLY A 185 32.36 -18.41 -12.38
CA GLY A 185 32.00 -19.37 -11.31
C GLY A 185 33.13 -19.89 -10.43
N LYS A 186 33.92 -19.01 -9.79
CA LYS A 186 34.55 -19.38 -8.52
C LYS A 186 33.62 -19.02 -7.37
N LEU A 187 32.91 -20.03 -6.85
CA LEU A 187 32.20 -19.97 -5.58
C LEU A 187 33.18 -19.51 -4.49
N GLN A 188 32.96 -18.34 -3.91
CA GLN A 188 33.76 -17.89 -2.77
C GLN A 188 33.33 -18.67 -1.53
N ALA A 189 34.28 -19.37 -0.92
CA ALA A 189 34.05 -20.07 0.34
C ALA A 189 33.70 -19.05 1.44
N ARG A 190 32.61 -19.32 2.14
CA ARG A 190 32.14 -18.56 3.30
C ARG A 190 33.09 -18.82 4.48
N LYS A 191 33.80 -17.76 4.92
CA LYS A 191 34.85 -17.82 5.96
C LYS A 191 34.33 -18.27 7.33
N ASP A 192 33.03 -18.17 7.53
CA ASP A 192 32.29 -18.53 8.72
C ASP A 192 32.17 -20.04 8.96
N TYR A 193 32.58 -20.89 8.01
CA TYR A 193 32.56 -22.36 8.15
C TYR A 193 33.89 -22.98 8.61
N LEU A 194 34.91 -22.19 8.99
CA LEU A 194 36.23 -22.70 9.41
C LEU A 194 36.48 -22.61 10.91
N ALA A 195 35.44 -22.54 11.74
CA ALA A 195 35.56 -22.55 13.19
C ALA A 195 34.76 -23.71 13.81
N GLU A 196 35.38 -24.90 13.81
CA GLU A 196 35.27 -25.91 14.87
C GLU A 196 36.67 -26.45 15.18
#